data_AF-A0A9J6D1W8-F1
#
_entry.id   AF-A0A9J6D1W8-F1
#
_cell.length_a   1.000
_cell.length_b   1.000
_cell.length_c   1.000
_cell.angle_alpha   90.00
_cell.angle_beta   90.00
_cell.angle_gamma   90.00
#
_symmetry.space_group_name_H-M   'P 1'
#
loop_
_entity.id
_entity.type
_entity.pdbx_description
1 polymer ?
#
loop_
_entity_poly.entity_id
_entity_poly.type
_entity_poly.pdbx_seq_one_letter_code
_entity_poly.pdbx_strand_id
1 'polypeptide(L)'
;MSCDEMLAVQAGIDIESSKVPSGPEETCYSPFESLCGEIPQSFLPSNSRGHHKLELDGVKTVVFSEMKRAKKLDCSSSKPSGTRAVTTFLNPRIVEIDENMKANVVLMGQSIPGTMLPYSSSLTTTEEVRALLKHVDEVNICSGGPSPLEFPHVEPESAYIDVCQKWRHKKCCIILSGDCPSCEKCINLANTLRTRKKRMEEKKRLSKPGRLRLPSLQKNATGFFIMPQRVPAIKLQSN
;
A
#
# COMPACT_ATOMS: atom_id res chain seq x y z
N MET A 1 80.78 69.35 -11.99
CA MET A 1 79.42 69.85 -12.32
C MET A 1 78.46 69.00 -11.48
N SER A 2 78.12 69.47 -10.28
CA SER A 2 76.89 70.22 -9.95
C SER A 2 75.68 69.28 -9.99
N CYS A 3 75.20 68.76 -8.85
CA CYS A 3 74.30 69.37 -7.85
C CYS A 3 72.81 69.37 -8.29
N ASP A 4 71.95 69.21 -7.28
CA ASP A 4 70.49 69.31 -7.22
C ASP A 4 69.75 67.95 -7.29
N GLU A 5 69.34 67.34 -6.17
CA GLU A 5 68.40 67.80 -5.11
C GLU A 5 66.96 67.87 -5.62
N MET A 6 66.21 66.78 -5.39
CA MET A 6 64.74 66.83 -5.31
C MET A 6 64.25 65.90 -4.20
N LEU A 7 63.91 66.52 -3.08
CA LEU A 7 63.11 65.97 -2.00
C LEU A 7 61.66 65.80 -2.48
N ALA A 8 61.16 64.56 -2.48
CA ALA A 8 59.74 64.27 -2.63
C ALA A 8 59.13 63.99 -1.26
N VAL A 9 58.25 64.89 -0.83
CA VAL A 9 57.43 64.81 0.37
C VAL A 9 56.35 63.74 0.16
N GLN A 10 56.43 62.62 0.89
CA GLN A 10 55.35 61.63 0.96
C GLN A 10 54.29 62.13 1.94
N ALA A 11 53.17 62.66 1.41
CA ALA A 11 51.97 62.89 2.19
C ALA A 11 51.25 61.55 2.41
N GLY A 12 51.06 61.19 3.69
CA GLY A 12 50.23 60.07 4.11
C GLY A 12 48.76 60.34 3.77
N ILE A 13 48.16 59.44 3.00
CA ILE A 13 46.73 59.34 2.83
C ILE A 13 46.31 58.08 3.59
N ASP A 14 45.76 58.26 4.79
CA ASP A 14 45.05 57.22 5.51
C ASP A 14 43.76 56.92 4.74
N ILE A 15 43.81 55.89 3.89
CA ILE A 15 42.63 55.31 3.27
C ILE A 15 41.98 54.42 4.35
N GLU A 16 40.97 54.96 5.04
CA GLU A 16 40.03 54.15 5.81
C GLU A 16 39.45 53.08 4.87
N SER A 17 39.88 51.84 5.05
CA SER A 17 39.28 50.66 4.45
C SER A 17 37.82 50.57 4.90
N SER A 18 36.94 51.13 4.08
CA SER A 18 35.51 50.84 4.08
C SER A 18 35.32 49.33 4.00
N LYS A 19 35.04 48.72 5.15
CA LYS A 19 34.68 47.32 5.29
C LYS A 19 33.28 47.16 4.69
N VAL A 20 33.23 46.92 3.38
CA VAL A 20 32.01 46.58 2.66
C VAL A 20 31.35 45.42 3.41
N PRO A 21 30.10 45.57 3.90
CA PRO A 21 29.40 44.46 4.52
C PRO A 21 29.25 43.39 3.45
N SER A 22 29.97 42.28 3.64
CA SER A 22 29.82 41.05 2.86
C SER A 22 28.33 40.73 2.82
N GLY A 23 27.73 40.82 1.63
CA GLY A 23 26.33 40.49 1.40
C GLY A 23 26.03 39.07 1.90
N PRO A 24 24.76 38.74 2.13
CA PRO A 24 24.38 37.40 2.56
C PRO A 24 24.97 36.39 1.59
N GLU A 25 25.88 35.55 2.07
CA GLU A 25 26.44 34.46 1.28
C GLU A 25 25.26 33.59 0.83
N GLU A 26 24.97 33.59 -0.47
CA GLU A 26 24.02 32.69 -1.09
C GLU A 26 24.56 31.26 -0.91
N THR A 27 24.20 30.66 0.22
CA THR A 27 24.47 29.27 0.50
C THR A 27 23.67 28.45 -0.51
N CYS A 28 24.37 27.88 -1.49
CA CYS A 28 23.77 27.00 -2.49
C CYS A 28 23.40 25.68 -1.81
N TYR A 29 22.20 25.62 -1.25
CA TYR A 29 21.66 24.38 -0.70
C TYR A 29 21.37 23.40 -1.83
N SER A 30 21.65 22.13 -1.59
CA SER A 30 21.19 21.09 -2.51
C SER A 30 19.66 21.06 -2.56
N PRO A 31 19.04 20.57 -3.66
CA PRO A 31 17.59 20.40 -3.74
C PRO A 31 17.05 19.53 -2.59
N PHE A 32 17.82 18.54 -2.14
CA PHE A 32 17.46 17.69 -1.02
C PHE A 32 17.50 18.42 0.32
N GLU A 33 18.51 19.26 0.57
CA GLU A 33 18.57 20.07 1.79
C GLU A 33 17.42 21.09 1.82
N SER A 34 17.03 21.64 0.66
CA SER A 34 15.81 22.45 0.53
C SER A 34 14.55 21.66 0.89
N LEU A 35 14.46 20.39 0.47
CA LEU A 35 13.36 19.50 0.84
C LEU A 35 13.37 19.12 2.33
N CYS A 36 14.56 19.01 2.91
CA CYS A 36 14.75 18.79 4.35
C CYS A 36 14.52 20.07 5.17
N GLY A 37 14.29 21.22 4.56
CA GLY A 37 13.91 22.44 5.29
C GLY A 37 12.52 22.37 5.90
N GLU A 38 11.97 23.54 6.24
CA GLU A 38 10.56 23.66 6.58
C GLU A 38 9.72 23.55 5.31
N ILE A 39 9.11 22.40 5.07
CA ILE A 39 8.20 22.20 3.95
C ILE A 39 6.90 22.96 4.29
N PRO A 40 6.53 24.02 3.55
CA PRO A 40 5.30 24.74 3.81
C PRO A 40 4.10 23.82 3.57
N GLN A 41 3.04 23.97 4.38
CA GLN A 41 1.86 23.11 4.27
C GLN A 41 1.21 23.16 2.86
N SER A 42 1.37 24.28 2.14
CA SER A 42 0.94 24.46 0.75
C SER A 42 1.69 23.59 -0.27
N PHE A 43 2.82 23.00 0.12
CA PHE A 43 3.57 22.06 -0.72
C PHE A 43 2.87 20.69 -0.82
N LEU A 44 2.12 20.32 0.22
CA LEU A 44 1.45 19.03 0.29
C LEU A 44 0.10 19.11 -0.46
N PRO A 45 -0.26 18.08 -1.24
CA PRO A 45 -1.60 17.99 -1.83
C PRO A 45 -2.69 17.94 -0.74
N SER A 46 -3.93 18.21 -1.14
CA SER A 46 -5.09 18.43 -0.24
C SER A 46 -5.46 17.25 0.67
N ASN A 47 -5.05 16.04 0.32
CA ASN A 47 -5.24 14.85 1.16
C ASN A 47 -4.29 14.89 2.36
N SER A 48 -4.74 14.40 3.53
CA SER A 48 -3.98 14.44 4.79
C SER A 48 -2.62 13.72 4.68
N ARG A 49 -1.58 14.47 4.29
CA ARG A 49 -0.21 13.98 4.20
C ARG A 49 0.60 14.43 5.41
N GLY A 50 1.32 13.48 5.99
CA GLY A 50 2.45 13.74 6.86
C GLY A 50 3.74 13.72 6.05
N HIS A 51 4.75 14.43 6.54
CA HIS A 51 6.13 14.24 6.09
C HIS A 51 7.02 13.89 7.28
N HIS A 52 7.97 13.01 7.05
CA HIS A 52 8.91 12.52 8.07
C HIS A 52 10.31 12.54 7.48
N LYS A 53 11.29 12.84 8.32
CA LYS A 53 12.70 12.68 7.98
C LYS A 53 13.18 11.40 8.64
N LEU A 54 13.78 10.53 7.85
CA LEU A 54 14.39 9.29 8.31
C LEU A 54 15.87 9.34 7.99
N GLU A 55 16.68 8.83 8.90
CA GLU A 55 18.10 8.60 8.69
C GLU A 55 18.36 7.14 9.07
N LEU A 56 18.71 6.33 8.08
CA LEU A 56 18.97 4.90 8.24
C LEU A 56 20.30 4.58 7.56
N ASP A 57 21.22 4.00 8.31
CA ASP A 57 22.56 3.62 7.83
C ASP A 57 23.32 4.79 7.17
N GLY A 58 23.13 6.01 7.68
CA GLY A 58 23.74 7.24 7.17
C GLY A 58 23.08 7.81 5.91
N VAL A 59 22.04 7.17 5.37
CA VAL A 59 21.26 7.67 4.24
C VAL A 59 20.08 8.48 4.78
N LYS A 60 19.98 9.74 4.36
CA LYS A 60 18.83 10.61 4.66
C LYS A 60 17.71 10.39 3.66
N THR A 61 16.49 10.28 4.15
CA THR A 61 15.28 10.10 3.34
C THR A 61 14.15 10.97 3.85
N VAL A 62 13.46 11.66 2.95
CA VAL A 62 12.19 12.35 3.25
C VAL A 62 11.03 11.47 2.81
N VAL A 63 10.11 11.20 3.73
CA VAL A 63 8.96 10.33 3.51
C VAL A 63 7.67 11.13 3.58
N PHE A 64 6.91 11.14 2.49
CA PHE A 64 5.57 11.70 2.42
C PHE A 64 4.56 10.56 2.50
N SER A 65 3.68 10.57 3.51
CA SER A 65 2.68 9.51 3.70
C SER A 65 1.27 10.08 3.79
N GLU A 66 0.34 9.48 3.05
CA GLU A 66 -1.09 9.77 3.21
C GLU A 66 -1.62 8.99 4.41
N MET A 67 -2.14 9.66 5.44
CA MET A 67 -2.73 9.00 6.60
C MET A 67 -4.25 8.92 6.47
N LYS A 68 -4.80 7.72 6.38
CA LYS A 68 -6.25 7.47 6.45
C LYS A 68 -6.62 6.79 7.75
N ARG A 69 -7.70 7.26 8.38
CA ARG A 69 -8.31 6.53 9.50
C ARG A 69 -8.95 5.26 8.96
N ALA A 70 -8.59 4.10 9.52
CA ALA A 70 -9.30 2.88 9.22
C ALA A 70 -10.78 3.07 9.63
N LYS A 71 -11.71 2.76 8.73
CA LYS A 71 -13.13 2.72 9.10
C LYS A 71 -13.26 1.67 10.20
N LYS A 72 -13.82 2.09 11.34
CA LYS A 72 -14.06 1.18 12.45
C LYS A 72 -14.93 0.06 11.91
N LEU A 73 -14.41 -1.16 11.96
CA LEU A 73 -15.23 -2.33 11.72
C LEU A 73 -16.21 -2.39 12.89
N ASP A 74 -17.45 -1.98 12.65
CA ASP A 74 -18.52 -2.05 13.64
C ASP A 74 -18.81 -3.53 13.92
N CYS A 75 -18.04 -4.11 14.83
CA CYS A 75 -18.34 -5.42 15.42
C CYS A 75 -19.54 -5.25 16.35
N SER A 76 -20.72 -5.08 15.76
CA SER A 76 -21.99 -5.06 16.46
C SER A 76 -22.31 -6.46 16.97
N SER A 77 -21.94 -6.79 18.22
CA SER A 77 -22.64 -7.87 18.95
C SER A 77 -22.25 -8.10 20.42
N SER A 78 -21.22 -7.46 20.99
CA SER A 78 -20.94 -7.69 22.43
C SER A 78 -20.57 -6.42 23.18
N LYS A 79 -21.10 -6.36 24.41
CA LYS A 79 -21.20 -5.18 25.27
C LYS A 79 -19.85 -4.48 25.50
N PRO A 80 -19.85 -3.14 25.68
CA PRO A 80 -18.65 -2.35 25.87
C PRO A 80 -18.01 -2.65 27.24
N SER A 81 -17.07 -3.59 27.26
CA SER A 81 -16.00 -3.59 28.27
C SER A 81 -15.13 -2.36 28.02
N GLY A 82 -14.82 -1.58 29.06
CA GLY A 82 -14.23 -0.23 29.02
C GLY A 82 -12.82 -0.09 28.42
N THR A 83 -12.46 -0.91 27.45
CA THR A 83 -11.19 -0.84 26.72
C THR A 83 -11.26 0.31 25.71
N ARG A 84 -10.42 1.33 25.92
CA ARG A 84 -10.30 2.51 25.05
C ARG A 84 -10.05 2.05 23.59
N ALA A 85 -10.94 2.42 22.68
CA ALA A 85 -10.85 2.01 21.28
C ALA A 85 -9.57 2.58 20.63
N VAL A 86 -8.63 1.70 20.27
CA VAL A 86 -7.42 2.08 19.52
C VAL A 86 -7.84 2.43 18.10
N THR A 87 -7.52 3.65 17.66
CA THR A 87 -7.76 4.08 16.28
C THR A 87 -6.61 3.66 15.41
N THR A 88 -6.85 2.74 14.48
CA THR A 88 -5.85 2.31 13.50
C THR A 88 -5.78 3.33 12.35
N PHE A 89 -4.56 3.73 12.00
CA PHE A 89 -4.27 4.52 10.82
C PHE A 89 -3.64 3.64 9.75
N LEU A 90 -3.91 3.97 8.49
CA LEU A 90 -3.44 3.25 7.33
C LEU A 90 -2.76 4.23 6.39
N ASN A 91 -1.65 3.80 5.80
CA ASN A 91 -0.88 4.60 4.87
C ASN A 91 -0.96 3.97 3.47
N PRO A 92 -2.03 4.22 2.71
CA PRO A 92 -2.21 3.62 1.38
C PRO A 92 -1.23 4.16 0.35
N ARG A 93 -0.66 5.35 0.56
CA ARG A 93 0.29 6.01 -0.34
C ARG A 93 1.48 6.52 0.46
N ILE A 94 2.67 6.09 0.07
CA ILE A 94 3.94 6.54 0.62
C ILE A 94 4.86 6.90 -0.55
N VAL A 95 5.53 8.05 -0.45
CA VAL A 95 6.57 8.49 -1.39
C VAL A 95 7.82 8.77 -0.57
N GLU A 96 8.87 8.03 -0.84
CA GLU A 96 10.18 8.15 -0.20
C GLU A 96 11.13 8.81 -1.20
N ILE A 97 11.85 9.84 -0.78
CA ILE A 97 12.86 10.53 -1.60
C ILE A 97 14.16 10.50 -0.82
N ASP A 98 15.18 9.86 -1.39
CA ASP A 98 16.51 9.79 -0.79
C ASP A 98 17.34 11.05 -1.03
N GLU A 99 18.50 11.12 -0.39
CA GLU A 99 19.48 12.22 -0.54
C GLU A 99 19.98 12.44 -1.97
N ASN A 100 19.87 11.42 -2.83
CA ASN A 100 20.20 11.50 -4.26
C ASN A 100 19.00 11.93 -5.12
N MET A 101 17.92 12.39 -4.48
CA MET A 101 16.68 12.79 -5.12
C MET A 101 16.02 11.67 -5.95
N LYS A 102 16.24 10.41 -5.56
CA LYS A 102 15.58 9.26 -6.17
C LYS A 102 14.29 8.97 -5.43
N ALA A 103 13.20 8.85 -6.18
CA ALA A 103 11.89 8.56 -5.61
C ALA A 103 11.57 7.06 -5.62
N ASN A 104 11.08 6.57 -4.48
CA ASN A 104 10.43 5.27 -4.35
C ASN A 104 8.97 5.49 -3.95
N VAL A 105 8.04 4.97 -4.76
CA VAL A 105 6.60 5.09 -4.51
C VAL A 105 6.09 3.74 -4.02
N VAL A 106 5.46 3.72 -2.85
CA VAL A 106 4.85 2.52 -2.27
C VAL A 106 3.35 2.74 -2.16
N LEU A 107 2.58 1.91 -2.88
CA LEU A 107 1.12 1.91 -2.85
C LEU A 107 0.62 0.63 -2.19
N MET A 108 -0.18 0.75 -1.13
CA MET A 108 -0.75 -0.39 -0.41
C MET A 108 0.31 -1.42 0.06
N GLY A 109 1.50 -0.95 0.44
CA GLY A 109 2.62 -1.79 0.85
C GLY A 109 3.40 -2.46 -0.29
N GLN A 110 3.12 -2.11 -1.55
CA GLN A 110 3.87 -2.61 -2.71
C GLN A 110 4.68 -1.47 -3.35
N SER A 111 5.97 -1.71 -3.60
CA SER A 111 6.80 -0.77 -4.35
C SER A 111 6.35 -0.76 -5.81
N ILE A 112 6.11 0.44 -6.33
CA ILE A 112 5.67 0.68 -7.70
C ILE A 112 6.87 1.14 -8.51
N PRO A 113 7.23 0.42 -9.58
CA PRO A 113 8.32 0.85 -10.44
C PRO A 113 7.98 2.18 -11.11
N GLY A 114 8.99 3.03 -11.28
CA GLY A 114 8.83 4.35 -11.90
C GLY A 114 8.19 4.29 -13.28
N THR A 115 8.34 3.20 -14.04
CA THR A 115 7.73 3.04 -15.38
C THR A 115 6.20 2.96 -15.37
N MET A 116 5.57 2.65 -14.24
CA MET A 116 4.11 2.58 -14.13
C MET A 116 3.46 3.93 -13.82
N LEU A 117 4.27 4.93 -13.52
CA LEU A 117 3.82 6.28 -13.23
C LEU A 117 4.55 7.23 -14.20
N PRO A 118 3.87 8.24 -14.76
CA PRO A 118 4.46 9.21 -15.68
C PRO A 118 5.39 10.21 -14.95
N TYR A 119 6.46 9.72 -14.30
CA TYR A 119 7.51 10.55 -13.69
C TYR A 119 8.91 9.98 -13.93
N SER A 120 9.90 10.86 -13.88
CA SER A 120 11.32 10.51 -13.95
C SER A 120 11.81 10.00 -12.60
N SER A 121 12.47 8.85 -12.53
CA SER A 121 12.95 8.28 -11.26
C SER A 121 14.00 9.13 -10.52
N SER A 122 14.65 10.05 -11.24
CA SER A 122 15.57 11.04 -10.69
C SER A 122 14.90 12.40 -10.70
N LEU A 123 14.74 12.99 -9.52
CA LEU A 123 14.22 14.34 -9.35
C LEU A 123 15.40 15.30 -9.23
N THR A 124 15.24 16.52 -9.73
CA THR A 124 16.28 17.56 -9.72
C THR A 124 15.82 18.79 -8.97
N THR A 125 14.51 19.03 -8.92
CA THR A 125 13.91 20.22 -8.32
C THR A 125 12.78 19.87 -7.35
N THR A 126 12.50 20.78 -6.42
CA THR A 126 11.36 20.67 -5.50
C THR A 126 10.00 20.70 -6.22
N GLU A 127 9.94 21.34 -7.38
CA GLU A 127 8.78 21.42 -8.26
C GLU A 127 8.41 20.05 -8.81
N GLU A 128 9.41 19.27 -9.22
CA GLU A 128 9.23 17.89 -9.67
C GLU A 128 8.74 16.99 -8.52
N VAL A 129 9.25 17.18 -7.30
CA VAL A 129 8.73 16.50 -6.11
C VAL A 129 7.25 16.83 -5.91
N ARG A 130 6.87 18.11 -5.96
CA ARG A 130 5.46 18.54 -5.84
C ARG A 130 4.59 17.92 -6.94
N ALA A 131 5.05 17.90 -8.17
CA ALA A 131 4.35 17.28 -9.30
C ALA A 131 4.16 15.77 -9.11
N LEU A 132 5.21 15.06 -8.66
CA LEU A 132 5.15 13.65 -8.31
C LEU A 132 4.12 13.40 -7.20
N LEU A 133 4.17 14.19 -6.13
CA LEU A 133 3.25 14.05 -4.99
C LEU A 133 1.80 14.23 -5.44
N LYS A 134 1.53 15.24 -6.27
CA LYS A 134 0.20 15.47 -6.87
C LYS A 134 -0.22 14.29 -7.75
N HIS A 135 0.66 13.80 -8.61
CA HIS A 135 0.35 12.68 -9.48
C HIS A 135 0.01 11.40 -8.70
N VAL A 136 0.82 11.06 -7.69
CA VAL A 136 0.54 9.93 -6.78
C VAL A 136 -0.81 10.07 -6.08
N ASP A 137 -1.25 11.30 -5.84
CA ASP A 137 -2.55 11.59 -5.23
C ASP A 137 -3.75 11.30 -6.16
N GLU A 138 -3.53 11.50 -7.46
CA GLU A 138 -4.51 11.30 -8.53
C GLU A 138 -4.57 9.84 -8.99
N VAL A 139 -3.57 9.01 -8.64
CA VAL A 139 -3.56 7.58 -9.00
C VAL A 139 -4.76 6.84 -8.40
N ASN A 140 -5.58 6.26 -9.27
CA ASN A 140 -6.69 5.39 -8.88
C ASN A 140 -6.16 4.05 -8.35
N ILE A 141 -6.30 3.85 -7.05
CA ILE A 141 -5.91 2.62 -6.37
C ILE A 141 -7.13 1.70 -6.28
N CYS A 142 -6.97 0.43 -6.65
CA CYS A 142 -8.03 -0.56 -6.47
C CYS A 142 -8.44 -0.65 -5.00
N SER A 143 -9.71 -0.38 -4.71
CA SER A 143 -10.31 -0.39 -3.37
C SER A 143 -10.47 -1.78 -2.74
N GLY A 144 -10.13 -2.83 -3.49
CA GLY A 144 -10.26 -4.22 -3.06
C GLY A 144 -11.67 -4.78 -3.25
N GLY A 145 -11.90 -5.95 -2.70
CA GLY A 145 -13.17 -6.69 -2.72
C GLY A 145 -13.98 -6.47 -1.44
N PRO A 146 -14.80 -7.46 -1.02
CA PRO A 146 -15.66 -7.33 0.15
C PRO A 146 -14.88 -7.30 1.47
N SER A 147 -15.57 -6.90 2.55
CA SER A 147 -15.01 -6.96 3.90
C SER A 147 -14.79 -8.42 4.34
N PRO A 148 -13.70 -8.73 5.04
CA PRO A 148 -13.50 -10.03 5.68
C PRO A 148 -14.63 -10.43 6.62
N LEU A 149 -15.32 -9.45 7.22
CA LEU A 149 -16.47 -9.69 8.11
C LEU A 149 -17.69 -10.29 7.40
N GLU A 150 -17.84 -10.06 6.10
CA GLU A 150 -18.97 -10.62 5.33
C GLU A 150 -18.81 -12.14 5.10
N PHE A 151 -17.56 -12.62 5.08
CA PHE A 151 -17.21 -14.00 4.80
C PHE A 151 -16.25 -14.55 5.88
N PRO A 152 -16.70 -14.64 7.14
CA PRO A 152 -15.85 -15.11 8.23
C PRO A 152 -15.45 -16.57 7.99
N HIS A 153 -14.21 -16.90 8.33
CA HIS A 153 -13.63 -18.25 8.19
C HIS A 153 -13.52 -18.78 6.75
N VAL A 154 -13.67 -17.92 5.74
CA VAL A 154 -13.43 -18.29 4.34
C VAL A 154 -12.02 -17.84 3.96
N GLU A 155 -11.16 -18.78 3.61
CA GLU A 155 -9.79 -18.50 3.17
C GLU A 155 -9.60 -18.97 1.72
N PRO A 156 -9.87 -18.13 0.72
CA PRO A 156 -9.62 -18.47 -0.67
C PRO A 156 -8.10 -18.45 -0.97
N GLU A 157 -7.61 -19.44 -1.71
CA GLU A 157 -6.21 -19.46 -2.15
C GLU A 157 -5.87 -18.34 -3.15
N SER A 158 -6.89 -17.77 -3.82
CA SER A 158 -6.73 -16.75 -4.84
C SER A 158 -6.69 -15.32 -4.28
N ALA A 159 -6.91 -15.12 -2.97
CA ALA A 159 -6.97 -13.79 -2.36
C ALA A 159 -6.33 -13.75 -0.97
N TYR A 160 -6.09 -12.54 -0.49
CA TYR A 160 -5.54 -12.22 0.83
C TYR A 160 -6.26 -11.00 1.41
N ILE A 161 -6.14 -10.79 2.72
CA ILE A 161 -6.65 -9.57 3.36
C ILE A 161 -5.53 -8.53 3.33
N ASP A 162 -5.80 -7.37 2.73
CA ASP A 162 -4.81 -6.29 2.63
C ASP A 162 -4.78 -5.39 3.88
N VAL A 163 -3.87 -4.41 3.88
CA VAL A 163 -3.72 -3.43 4.97
C VAL A 163 -5.00 -2.62 5.22
N CYS A 164 -5.87 -2.49 4.21
CA CYS A 164 -7.16 -1.80 4.31
C CYS A 164 -8.28 -2.69 4.86
N GLN A 165 -7.97 -3.89 5.36
CA GLN A 165 -8.94 -4.86 5.84
C GLN A 165 -9.97 -5.20 4.76
N LYS A 166 -9.50 -5.37 3.52
CA LYS A 166 -10.32 -5.78 2.37
C LYS A 166 -9.74 -7.03 1.73
N TRP A 167 -10.61 -7.91 1.24
CA TRP A 167 -10.17 -9.03 0.42
C TRP A 167 -9.61 -8.52 -0.92
N ARG A 168 -8.38 -8.91 -1.26
CA ARG A 168 -7.73 -8.55 -2.52
C ARG A 168 -7.22 -9.81 -3.20
N HIS A 169 -7.44 -9.97 -4.50
CA HIS A 169 -6.91 -11.14 -5.19
C HIS A 169 -5.39 -11.01 -5.35
N LYS A 170 -4.67 -12.14 -5.36
CA LYS A 170 -3.19 -12.17 -5.33
C LYS A 170 -2.52 -11.47 -6.51
N LYS A 171 -3.17 -11.42 -7.67
CA LYS A 171 -2.66 -10.80 -8.91
C LYS A 171 -3.33 -9.45 -9.19
N CYS A 172 -3.51 -8.63 -8.15
CA CYS A 172 -4.20 -7.34 -8.28
C CYS A 172 -3.32 -6.28 -8.92
N CYS A 173 -3.82 -5.68 -10.00
CA CYS A 173 -3.32 -4.39 -10.46
C CYS A 173 -3.71 -3.37 -9.40
N ILE A 174 -2.74 -2.91 -8.62
CA ILE A 174 -2.97 -1.91 -7.57
C ILE A 174 -3.41 -0.59 -8.20
N ILE A 175 -2.76 -0.21 -9.31
CA ILE A 175 -3.08 0.96 -10.13
C ILE A 175 -4.14 0.58 -11.17
N LEU A 176 -5.19 1.38 -11.29
CA LEU A 176 -6.26 1.22 -12.26
C LEU A 176 -6.20 2.33 -13.31
N SER A 177 -6.38 1.95 -14.59
CA SER A 177 -6.34 2.87 -15.74
C SER A 177 -7.70 3.50 -16.07
N GLY A 178 -8.67 3.47 -15.16
CA GLY A 178 -10.01 4.00 -15.39
C GLY A 178 -10.76 4.30 -14.10
N ASP A 179 -12.04 4.65 -14.22
CA ASP A 179 -12.85 5.16 -13.11
C ASP A 179 -13.47 4.04 -12.24
N CYS A 180 -13.25 2.78 -12.61
CA CYS A 180 -13.71 1.68 -11.79
C CYS A 180 -12.97 1.70 -10.43
N PRO A 181 -13.69 1.68 -9.29
CA PRO A 181 -13.05 1.74 -7.98
C PRO A 181 -12.27 0.47 -7.63
N SER A 182 -12.50 -0.63 -8.36
CA SER A 182 -11.80 -1.89 -8.19
C SER A 182 -11.64 -2.61 -9.53
N CYS A 183 -10.60 -3.42 -9.63
CA CYS A 183 -10.46 -4.31 -10.78
C CYS A 183 -11.55 -5.39 -10.77
N GLU A 184 -11.82 -5.94 -11.95
CA GLU A 184 -12.84 -6.97 -12.19
C GLU A 184 -12.70 -8.19 -11.26
N LYS A 185 -11.47 -8.65 -11.02
CA LYS A 185 -11.21 -9.81 -10.15
C LYS A 185 -11.56 -9.52 -8.69
N CYS A 186 -11.20 -8.35 -8.16
CA CYS A 186 -11.60 -7.93 -6.81
C CYS A 186 -13.12 -7.79 -6.69
N ILE A 187 -13.79 -7.25 -7.71
CA ILE A 187 -15.26 -7.15 -7.76
C ILE A 187 -15.90 -8.55 -7.68
N ASN A 188 -15.37 -9.51 -8.44
CA ASN A 188 -15.87 -10.88 -8.50
C ASN A 188 -15.50 -11.76 -7.29
N LEU A 189 -14.68 -11.27 -6.34
CA LEU A 189 -14.34 -12.03 -5.13
C LEU A 189 -15.56 -12.36 -4.28
N ALA A 190 -16.56 -11.49 -4.21
CA ALA A 190 -17.76 -11.75 -3.42
C ALA A 190 -18.48 -13.04 -3.86
N ASN A 191 -18.60 -13.28 -5.18
CA ASN A 191 -19.21 -14.49 -5.73
C ASN A 191 -18.36 -15.73 -5.44
N THR A 192 -17.03 -15.59 -5.55
CA THR A 192 -16.07 -16.66 -5.24
C THR A 192 -16.15 -17.08 -3.77
N LEU A 193 -16.15 -16.09 -2.86
CA LEU A 193 -16.24 -16.29 -1.41
C LEU A 193 -17.58 -16.91 -1.02
N ARG A 194 -18.70 -16.43 -1.60
CA ARG A 194 -20.05 -17.00 -1.37
C ARG A 194 -20.12 -18.47 -1.79
N THR A 195 -19.56 -18.81 -2.95
CA THR A 195 -19.51 -20.19 -3.45
C THR A 195 -18.69 -21.09 -2.53
N ARG A 196 -17.52 -20.62 -2.07
CA ARG A 196 -16.66 -21.36 -1.14
C ARG A 196 -17.35 -21.57 0.20
N LYS A 197 -18.00 -20.55 0.76
CA LYS A 197 -18.81 -20.63 1.98
C LYS A 197 -19.88 -21.72 1.86
N LYS A 198 -20.67 -21.72 0.78
CA LYS A 198 -21.71 -22.74 0.52
C LYS A 198 -21.13 -24.15 0.48
N ARG A 199 -20.01 -24.36 -0.24
CA ARG A 199 -19.33 -25.66 -0.31
C ARG A 199 -18.81 -26.13 1.05
N MET A 200 -18.28 -25.22 1.88
CA MET A 200 -17.83 -25.53 3.24
C MET A 200 -18.99 -25.93 4.15
N GLU A 201 -20.13 -25.25 4.07
CA GLU A 201 -21.34 -25.58 4.81
C GLU A 201 -21.90 -26.96 4.39
N GLU A 202 -21.95 -27.24 3.09
CA GLU A 202 -22.35 -28.54 2.56
C GLU A 202 -21.43 -29.67 3.02
N LYS A 203 -20.11 -29.48 2.92
CA LYS A 203 -19.12 -30.44 3.46
C LYS A 203 -19.30 -30.66 4.96
N LYS A 204 -19.59 -29.61 5.75
CA LYS A 204 -19.90 -29.73 7.19
C LYS A 204 -21.18 -30.54 7.43
N ARG A 205 -22.22 -30.40 6.58
CA ARG A 205 -23.44 -31.19 6.67
C ARG A 205 -23.21 -32.67 6.37
N LEU A 206 -22.39 -32.98 5.36
CA LEU A 206 -22.07 -34.36 4.97
C LEU A 206 -21.06 -35.04 5.91
N SER A 207 -20.14 -34.26 6.50
CA SER A 207 -19.13 -34.78 7.44
C SER A 207 -19.61 -34.90 8.88
N LYS A 208 -20.74 -34.29 9.24
CA LYS A 208 -21.43 -34.71 10.47
C LYS A 208 -21.76 -36.18 10.28
N PRO A 209 -21.25 -37.09 11.13
CA PRO A 209 -21.73 -38.45 11.15
C PRO A 209 -23.17 -38.36 11.67
N GLY A 210 -24.10 -37.98 10.78
CA GLY A 210 -25.43 -38.53 10.85
C GLY A 210 -25.16 -40.00 10.98
N ARG A 211 -25.53 -40.58 12.12
CA ARG A 211 -25.65 -42.02 12.24
C ARG A 211 -26.39 -42.43 10.98
N LEU A 212 -25.65 -42.91 9.98
CA LEU A 212 -26.15 -43.90 9.07
C LEU A 212 -26.46 -45.01 10.05
N ARG A 213 -27.66 -44.93 10.64
CA ARG A 213 -28.38 -46.10 11.08
C ARG A 213 -28.50 -46.84 9.77
N LEU A 214 -27.46 -47.61 9.46
CA LEU A 214 -27.59 -48.85 8.74
C LEU A 214 -28.88 -49.41 9.29
N PRO A 215 -29.96 -49.53 8.48
CA PRO A 215 -31.16 -50.17 8.94
C PRO A 215 -30.66 -51.45 9.56
N SER A 216 -30.81 -51.56 10.89
CA SER A 216 -30.33 -52.71 11.63
C SER A 216 -30.87 -53.89 10.85
N LEU A 217 -29.98 -54.68 10.25
CA LEU A 217 -30.35 -55.91 9.55
C LEU A 217 -31.28 -56.63 10.50
N GLN A 218 -32.58 -56.53 10.24
CA GLN A 218 -33.57 -57.23 11.02
C GLN A 218 -33.22 -58.67 10.74
N LYS A 219 -32.62 -59.32 11.74
CA LYS A 219 -32.38 -60.75 11.76
C LYS A 219 -33.76 -61.38 11.77
N ASN A 220 -34.38 -61.46 10.61
CA ASN A 220 -35.50 -62.35 10.41
C ASN A 220 -34.93 -63.74 10.67
N ALA A 221 -35.48 -64.41 11.67
CA ALA A 221 -35.04 -65.71 12.18
C ALA A 221 -35.30 -66.87 11.20
N THR A 222 -35.27 -66.61 9.90
CA THR A 222 -35.42 -67.59 8.84
C THR A 222 -34.16 -67.56 8.00
N GLY A 223 -33.32 -68.58 8.19
CA GLY A 223 -32.02 -68.74 7.55
C GLY A 223 -32.11 -69.00 6.05
N PHE A 224 -32.47 -68.00 5.26
CA PHE A 224 -32.30 -68.01 3.82
C PHE A 224 -31.47 -66.80 3.37
N PHE A 225 -30.19 -67.08 3.12
CA PHE A 225 -29.32 -66.19 2.35
C PHE A 225 -29.81 -66.19 0.90
N ILE A 226 -30.58 -65.16 0.50
CA ILE A 226 -30.80 -64.89 -0.92
C ILE A 226 -29.57 -64.15 -1.42
N MET A 227 -28.69 -64.86 -2.15
CA MET A 227 -27.60 -64.22 -2.88
C MET A 227 -28.20 -63.34 -3.99
N PRO A 228 -27.78 -62.07 -4.13
CA PRO A 228 -28.15 -61.28 -5.29
C PRO A 228 -27.58 -61.96 -6.54
N GLN A 229 -28.45 -62.37 -7.46
CA GLN A 229 -28.03 -62.90 -8.76
C GLN A 229 -27.28 -61.79 -9.51
N ARG A 230 -26.05 -62.10 -9.94
CA ARG A 230 -25.27 -61.24 -10.82
C ARG A 230 -26.01 -61.08 -12.14
N VAL A 231 -26.50 -59.87 -12.41
CA VAL A 231 -26.99 -59.50 -13.74
C VAL A 231 -25.77 -59.45 -14.68
N PRO A 232 -25.76 -60.18 -15.81
CA PRO A 232 -24.65 -60.15 -16.75
C PRO A 232 -24.56 -58.77 -17.42
N ALA A 233 -23.34 -58.27 -17.56
CA ALA A 233 -23.05 -56.99 -18.21
C ALA A 233 -23.44 -57.05 -19.69
N ILE A 234 -24.40 -56.20 -20.08
CA ILE A 234 -24.77 -55.97 -21.47
C ILE A 234 -23.62 -55.18 -22.12
N LYS A 235 -22.90 -55.81 -23.05
CA LYS A 235 -21.93 -55.14 -23.92
C LYS A 235 -22.69 -54.31 -24.95
N LEU A 236 -22.62 -52.99 -24.85
CA LEU A 236 -23.02 -52.06 -25.91
C LEU A 236 -22.04 -52.19 -27.07
N GLN A 237 -22.52 -52.67 -28.22
CA GLN A 237 -21.81 -52.54 -29.50
C GLN A 237 -22.08 -51.14 -30.06
N SER A 238 -21.02 -50.40 -30.32
CA SER A 238 -21.03 -49.13 -31.05
C SER A 238 -21.07 -49.41 -32.56
N ASN A 239 -22.06 -48.83 -33.26
CA ASN A 239 -22.02 -48.59 -34.70
C ASN A 239 -21.32 -47.26 -34.98
#